data_AF-A0A3N7DSL6-F1
#
_entry.id   AF-A0A3N7DSL6-F1
#
_cell.length_a   1.000
_cell.length_b   1.000
_cell.length_c   1.000
_cell.angle_alpha   90.00
_cell.angle_beta   90.00
_cell.angle_gamma   90.00
#
_symmetry.space_group_name_H-M   'P 1'
#
loop_
_entity.id
_entity.type
_entity.pdbx_description
1 polymer ?
#
loop_
_entity_poly.entity_id
_entity_poly.type
_entity_poly.pdbx_seq_one_letter_code
_entity_poly.pdbx_strand_id
1 'polypeptide(L)'
;MEIEVILRNEITFLKEVTFEDATNSSRDENTIDIFHGEKGTFVITEPGQLYEVEDFNNEVIQFVIAEVSDVYFFEKYSGGKLVRRYINLQGSMEENFGEGIISGDKDLMDRVWSFVDEYLQIGAGGDIFGLKFRRYELQ
;
A
#
# COMPACT_ATOMS: atom_id res chain seq x y z
N MET A 1 3.27 -18.64 1.70
CA MET A 1 2.99 -17.69 0.60
C MET A 1 3.93 -16.49 0.75
N GLU A 2 4.39 -15.81 -0.30
CA GLU A 2 5.32 -14.66 -0.15
C GLU A 2 4.77 -13.56 0.80
N ILE A 3 3.44 -13.39 0.84
CA ILE A 3 2.77 -12.42 1.70
C ILE A 3 2.80 -12.79 3.20
N GLU A 4 2.70 -14.07 3.55
CA GLU A 4 2.79 -14.53 4.95
C GLU A 4 4.18 -14.29 5.54
N VAL A 5 5.22 -14.30 4.69
CA VAL A 5 6.59 -13.95 5.10
C VAL A 5 6.67 -12.47 5.46
N ILE A 6 6.07 -11.58 4.65
CA ILE A 6 6.02 -10.14 4.91
C ILE A 6 5.23 -9.85 6.19
N LEU A 7 4.08 -10.52 6.35
CA LEU A 7 3.20 -10.34 7.50
C LEU A 7 3.74 -10.99 8.77
N ARG A 8 4.72 -11.89 8.65
CA ARG A 8 5.22 -12.77 9.73
C ARG A 8 4.09 -13.50 10.44
N ASN A 9 3.09 -13.91 9.67
CA ASN A 9 1.83 -14.39 10.18
C ASN A 9 1.13 -15.30 9.16
N GLU A 10 0.39 -16.31 9.62
CA GLU A 10 -0.42 -17.18 8.76
C GLU A 10 -1.76 -16.52 8.44
N ILE A 11 -2.27 -16.73 7.22
CA ILE A 11 -3.52 -16.07 6.79
C ILE A 11 -4.63 -17.07 6.47
N THR A 12 -5.82 -16.82 7.02
CA THR A 12 -7.02 -17.64 6.73
C THR A 12 -8.06 -16.83 5.98
N PHE A 13 -8.48 -17.32 4.81
CA PHE A 13 -9.50 -16.64 4.01
C PHE A 13 -10.84 -16.58 4.74
N LEU A 14 -11.45 -15.39 4.77
CA LEU A 14 -12.75 -15.17 5.38
C LEU A 14 -13.86 -14.95 4.34
N LYS A 15 -13.70 -13.94 3.49
CA LYS A 15 -14.74 -13.49 2.54
C LYS A 15 -14.17 -12.56 1.48
N GLU A 16 -14.97 -12.26 0.46
CA GLU A 16 -14.68 -11.16 -0.46
C GLU A 16 -15.30 -9.85 0.05
N VAL A 17 -14.61 -8.73 -0.18
CA VAL A 17 -15.02 -7.38 0.26
C VAL A 17 -14.78 -6.35 -0.84
N THR A 18 -15.46 -5.21 -0.75
CA THR A 18 -15.25 -4.08 -1.66
C THR A 18 -14.03 -3.25 -1.26
N PHE A 19 -13.56 -2.36 -2.14
CA PHE A 19 -12.53 -1.38 -1.78
C PHE A 19 -12.97 -0.49 -0.60
N GLU A 20 -14.24 -0.09 -0.55
CA GLU A 20 -14.80 0.71 0.55
C GLU A 20 -14.73 -0.05 1.88
N ASP A 21 -15.11 -1.33 1.88
CA ASP A 21 -14.99 -2.18 3.08
C ASP A 21 -13.52 -2.42 3.49
N ALA A 22 -12.61 -2.48 2.50
CA ALA A 22 -11.19 -2.72 2.73
C ALA A 22 -10.48 -1.49 3.29
N THR A 23 -10.88 -0.29 2.89
CA THR A 23 -10.29 0.98 3.35
C THR A 23 -11.00 1.58 4.57
N ASN A 24 -12.07 0.94 5.05
CA ASN A 24 -12.81 1.39 6.23
C ASN A 24 -11.94 1.29 7.51
N SER A 25 -11.79 2.41 8.21
CA SER A 25 -11.03 2.51 9.46
C SER A 25 -11.65 1.76 10.64
N SER A 26 -12.92 1.35 10.53
CA SER A 26 -13.64 0.57 11.56
C SER A 26 -13.63 -0.94 11.28
N ARG A 27 -12.78 -1.42 10.36
CA ARG A 27 -12.62 -2.85 10.07
C ARG A 27 -11.90 -3.58 11.21
N ASP A 28 -12.05 -4.90 11.27
CA ASP A 28 -11.46 -5.73 12.33
C ASP A 28 -9.92 -5.64 12.34
N GLU A 29 -9.34 -5.37 13.52
CA GLU A 29 -7.91 -5.05 13.76
C GLU A 29 -6.93 -6.19 13.40
N ASN A 30 -7.40 -7.41 13.10
CA ASN A 30 -6.57 -8.55 12.72
C ASN A 30 -6.86 -9.07 11.30
N THR A 31 -7.28 -8.17 10.41
CA THR A 31 -7.60 -8.55 9.03
C THR A 31 -6.75 -7.79 8.01
N ILE A 32 -6.46 -8.49 6.92
CA ILE A 32 -5.84 -7.92 5.72
C ILE A 32 -6.75 -8.16 4.52
N ASP A 33 -6.69 -7.26 3.56
CA ASP A 33 -7.45 -7.37 2.33
C ASP A 33 -6.48 -7.41 1.15
N ILE A 34 -6.54 -8.48 0.35
CA ILE A 34 -5.60 -8.72 -0.73
C ILE A 34 -6.34 -8.75 -2.06
N PHE A 35 -5.88 -7.95 -3.00
CA PHE A 35 -6.24 -8.01 -4.40
C PHE A 35 -5.04 -8.51 -5.22
N HIS A 36 -5.25 -9.57 -6.01
CA HIS A 36 -4.24 -10.07 -6.93
C HIS A 36 -4.58 -9.59 -8.34
N GLY A 37 -3.78 -8.66 -8.86
CA GLY A 37 -3.83 -8.22 -10.26
C GLY A 37 -3.01 -9.14 -11.17
N GLU A 38 -2.95 -8.81 -12.46
CA GLU A 38 -2.19 -9.61 -13.43
C GLU A 38 -0.67 -9.51 -13.23
N LYS A 39 -0.19 -8.35 -12.78
CA LYS A 39 1.25 -8.04 -12.63
C LYS A 39 1.72 -7.88 -11.20
N GLY A 40 0.81 -7.75 -10.26
CA GLY A 40 1.15 -7.37 -8.91
C GLY A 40 0.04 -7.72 -7.93
N THR A 41 0.36 -7.55 -6.65
CA THR A 41 -0.58 -7.77 -5.55
C THR A 41 -0.72 -6.46 -4.80
N PHE A 42 -1.96 -6.09 -4.50
CA PHE A 42 -2.28 -4.95 -3.66
C PHE A 42 -2.81 -5.44 -2.33
N VAL A 43 -2.21 -4.94 -1.25
CA VAL A 43 -2.49 -5.37 0.11
C VAL A 43 -2.91 -4.15 0.90
N ILE A 44 -4.08 -4.21 1.51
CA ILE A 44 -4.57 -3.18 2.42
C ILE A 44 -4.53 -3.76 3.82
N THR A 45 -3.63 -3.23 4.63
CA THR A 45 -3.38 -3.61 6.02
C THR A 45 -4.01 -2.60 6.97
N GLU A 46 -3.84 -2.81 8.28
CA GLU A 46 -4.31 -1.87 9.27
C GLU A 46 -3.74 -0.46 8.99
N PRO A 47 -4.56 0.60 9.06
CA PRO A 47 -4.08 1.97 8.87
C PRO A 47 -2.92 2.31 9.80
N GLY A 48 -1.82 2.82 9.24
CA GLY A 48 -0.65 3.23 9.99
C GLY A 48 0.36 2.11 10.27
N GLN A 49 0.10 0.88 9.86
CA GLN A 49 1.07 -0.21 9.92
C GLN A 49 2.01 -0.17 8.72
N LEU A 50 3.31 -0.18 9.00
CA LEU A 50 4.37 -0.35 8.00
C LEU A 50 5.05 -1.69 8.23
N TYR A 51 5.47 -2.35 7.15
CA TYR A 51 6.06 -3.67 7.21
C TYR A 51 7.55 -3.61 6.85
N GLU A 52 8.33 -4.45 7.53
CA GLU A 52 9.72 -4.70 7.19
C GLU A 52 9.75 -5.55 5.90
N VAL A 53 10.05 -4.90 4.77
CA VAL A 53 10.07 -5.54 3.44
C VAL A 53 11.49 -5.73 2.90
N GLU A 54 12.49 -5.55 3.76
CA GLU A 54 13.92 -5.65 3.42
C GLU A 54 14.33 -7.07 2.99
N ASP A 55 13.61 -8.10 3.46
CA ASP A 55 13.84 -9.49 3.08
C ASP A 55 13.19 -9.86 1.73
N PHE A 56 12.46 -8.92 1.11
CA PHE A 56 11.74 -9.17 -0.14
C PHE A 56 12.57 -8.79 -1.36
N ASN A 57 12.90 -9.78 -2.19
CA ASN A 57 13.76 -9.59 -3.36
C ASN A 57 13.06 -8.90 -4.55
N ASN A 58 11.74 -8.81 -4.54
CA ASN A 58 11.00 -8.12 -5.60
C ASN A 58 10.86 -6.62 -5.28
N GLU A 59 10.21 -5.90 -6.18
CA GLU A 59 9.87 -4.49 -5.97
C GLU A 59 8.66 -4.38 -5.02
N VAL A 60 8.77 -3.50 -4.03
CA VAL A 60 7.70 -3.22 -3.07
C VAL A 60 7.50 -1.72 -2.96
N ILE A 61 6.25 -1.29 -3.01
CA ILE A 61 5.86 0.07 -2.68
C ILE A 61 4.94 -0.01 -1.46
N GLN A 62 5.26 0.76 -0.44
CA GLN A 62 4.39 0.96 0.71
C GLN A 62 4.06 2.43 0.88
N PHE A 63 2.81 2.72 1.23
CA PHE A 63 2.36 4.08 1.46
C PHE A 63 1.27 4.14 2.51
N VAL A 64 1.25 5.25 3.25
CA VAL A 64 0.18 5.60 4.18
C VAL A 64 -0.30 6.99 3.78
N ILE A 65 -1.61 7.13 3.63
CA ILE A 65 -2.27 8.39 3.29
C ILE A 65 -3.31 8.65 4.36
N ALA A 66 -3.17 9.76 5.06
CA ALA A 66 -4.18 10.26 5.99
C ALA A 66 -4.46 11.73 5.68
N GLU A 67 -5.37 11.98 4.73
CA GLU A 67 -5.72 13.32 4.24
C GLU A 67 -6.19 14.26 5.35
N VAL A 68 -7.00 13.75 6.30
CA VAL A 68 -7.54 14.56 7.42
C VAL A 68 -6.42 15.11 8.31
N SER A 69 -5.35 14.34 8.48
CA SER A 69 -4.21 14.70 9.33
C SER A 69 -3.04 15.29 8.55
N ASP A 70 -3.17 15.41 7.23
CA ASP A 70 -2.13 15.84 6.30
C ASP A 70 -0.82 15.04 6.50
N VAL A 71 -0.96 13.71 6.65
CA VAL A 71 0.16 12.77 6.84
C VAL A 71 0.28 11.89 5.62
N TYR A 72 1.48 11.86 5.05
CA TYR A 72 1.82 10.99 3.93
C TYR A 72 3.16 10.31 4.13
N PHE A 73 3.14 9.00 3.94
CA PHE A 73 4.31 8.16 3.95
C PHE A 73 4.39 7.43 2.62
N PHE A 74 5.59 7.38 2.03
CA PHE A 74 5.86 6.59 0.84
C PHE A 74 7.27 6.01 0.92
N GLU A 75 7.38 4.72 0.62
CA GLU A 75 8.65 4.07 0.38
C GLU A 75 8.58 3.15 -0.83
N LYS A 76 9.71 3.06 -1.52
CA LYS A 76 9.95 2.09 -2.58
C LYS A 76 11.20 1.29 -2.26
N TYR A 77 11.06 -0.02 -2.32
CA TYR A 77 12.13 -1.00 -2.18
C TYR A 77 12.32 -1.75 -3.50
N SER A 78 13.57 -2.10 -3.80
CA SER A 78 13.91 -2.98 -4.92
C SER A 78 15.02 -3.92 -4.49
N GLY A 79 14.77 -5.23 -4.53
CA GLY A 79 15.74 -6.22 -4.07
C GLY A 79 16.10 -6.04 -2.59
N GLY A 80 15.11 -5.77 -1.75
CA GLY A 80 15.28 -5.57 -0.31
C GLY A 80 15.91 -4.23 0.09
N LYS A 81 16.27 -3.37 -0.87
CA LYS A 81 16.96 -2.10 -0.60
C LYS A 81 16.01 -0.93 -0.74
N LEU A 82 16.04 0.00 0.22
CA LEU A 82 15.33 1.27 0.12
C LEU A 82 15.89 2.09 -1.04
N VAL A 83 15.05 2.39 -2.02
CA VAL A 83 15.38 3.18 -3.21
C VAL A 83 14.83 4.61 -3.11
N ARG A 84 13.64 4.77 -2.53
CA ARG A 84 12.97 6.06 -2.36
C ARG A 84 12.24 6.09 -1.01
N ARG A 85 12.33 7.22 -0.30
CA ARG A 85 11.49 7.52 0.85
C ARG A 85 11.03 8.96 0.79
N TYR A 86 9.75 9.16 1.08
CA TYR A 86 9.15 10.48 1.23
C TYR A 86 8.21 10.47 2.44
N ILE A 87 8.45 11.39 3.37
CA ILE A 87 7.64 11.55 4.57
C ILE A 87 7.23 13.02 4.68
N ASN A 88 5.92 13.25 4.73
CA ASN A 88 5.34 14.54 5.03
C ASN A 88 4.39 14.40 6.22
N LEU A 89 4.59 15.22 7.25
CA LEU A 89 3.76 15.27 8.43
C LEU A 89 3.21 16.69 8.58
N GLN A 90 1.88 16.83 8.54
CA GLN A 90 1.19 18.10 8.77
C GLN A 90 1.70 19.23 7.86
N GLY A 91 1.98 18.90 6.60
CA GLY A 91 2.48 19.84 5.60
C GLY A 91 3.97 20.13 5.68
N SER A 92 4.68 19.54 6.65
CA SER A 92 6.14 19.64 6.79
C SER A 92 6.82 18.42 6.20
N MET A 93 7.78 18.65 5.30
CA MET A 93 8.60 17.57 4.76
C MET A 93 9.65 17.17 5.79
N GLU A 94 9.58 15.92 6.24
CA GLU A 94 10.48 15.35 7.23
C GLU A 94 11.62 14.59 6.57
N GLU A 95 11.31 13.76 5.57
CA GLU A 95 12.31 12.97 4.84
C GLU A 95 12.05 12.98 3.33
N ASN A 96 13.13 13.08 2.57
CA ASN A 96 13.13 13.02 1.11
C ASN A 96 14.44 12.37 0.63
N PHE A 97 14.45 11.05 0.54
CA PHE A 97 15.62 10.24 0.18
C PHE A 97 15.46 9.58 -1.19
N GLY A 98 16.56 9.51 -1.94
CA GLY A 98 16.59 9.00 -3.32
C GLY A 98 16.17 10.05 -4.36
N GLU A 99 16.34 9.75 -5.63
CA GLU A 99 15.92 10.61 -6.74
C GLU A 99 14.56 10.14 -7.29
N GLY A 100 13.67 11.08 -7.68
CA GLY A 100 12.49 10.78 -8.52
C GLY A 100 11.08 11.10 -7.98
N ILE A 101 10.17 11.20 -8.97
CA ILE A 101 8.68 11.17 -9.11
C ILE A 101 7.79 11.87 -8.07
N ILE A 102 8.10 11.78 -6.78
CA ILE A 102 7.30 12.41 -5.72
C ILE A 102 7.94 13.74 -5.32
N SER A 103 7.24 14.83 -5.61
CA SER A 103 7.53 16.19 -5.14
C SER A 103 6.40 16.67 -4.22
N GLY A 104 6.70 17.57 -3.27
CA GLY A 104 5.78 17.96 -2.19
C GLY A 104 4.58 18.80 -2.59
N ASP A 105 4.24 18.80 -3.87
CA ASP A 105 3.13 19.50 -4.49
C ASP A 105 1.85 18.63 -4.46
N LYS A 106 0.72 19.25 -4.80
CA LYS A 106 -0.67 18.72 -4.76
C LYS A 106 -0.93 17.41 -5.53
N ASP A 107 0.10 16.76 -6.06
CA ASP A 107 0.05 15.63 -6.98
C ASP A 107 0.46 14.30 -6.30
N LEU A 108 0.78 14.29 -5.00
CA LEU A 108 1.24 13.08 -4.30
C LEU A 108 0.21 11.95 -4.36
N MET A 109 -1.06 12.26 -4.12
CA MET A 109 -2.17 11.30 -4.20
C MET A 109 -2.31 10.73 -5.61
N ASP A 110 -2.32 11.60 -6.61
CA ASP A 110 -2.42 11.19 -8.01
C ASP A 110 -1.25 10.30 -8.42
N ARG A 111 -0.05 10.54 -7.87
CA ARG A 111 1.15 9.73 -8.15
C ARG A 111 1.10 8.38 -7.46
N VAL A 112 0.66 8.32 -6.21
CA VAL A 112 0.44 7.04 -5.52
C VAL A 112 -0.55 6.19 -6.31
N TRP A 113 -1.68 6.77 -6.74
CA TRP A 113 -2.67 6.03 -7.52
C TRP A 113 -2.18 5.66 -8.91
N SER A 114 -1.35 6.50 -9.55
CA SER A 114 -0.69 6.15 -10.81
C SER A 114 0.24 4.95 -10.65
N PHE A 115 0.94 4.79 -9.51
CA PHE A 115 1.74 3.61 -9.25
C PHE A 115 0.86 2.37 -9.01
N VAL A 116 -0.23 2.51 -8.25
CA VAL A 116 -1.19 1.41 -8.08
C VAL A 116 -1.71 0.94 -9.43
N ASP A 117 -2.04 1.85 -10.34
CA ASP A 117 -2.43 1.50 -11.70
C ASP A 117 -1.33 0.79 -12.49
N GLU A 118 -0.12 1.36 -12.52
CA GLU A 118 1.02 0.81 -13.24
C GLU A 118 1.38 -0.62 -12.80
N TYR A 119 1.39 -0.88 -11.49
CA TYR A 119 1.81 -2.16 -10.91
C TYR A 119 0.71 -3.22 -10.97
N LEU A 120 -0.56 -2.81 -10.91
CA LEU A 120 -1.67 -3.76 -10.96
C LEU A 120 -2.23 -3.95 -12.37
N GLN A 121 -1.88 -3.07 -13.31
CA GLN A 121 -2.45 -2.98 -14.66
C GLN A 121 -3.98 -2.98 -14.65
N ILE A 122 -4.56 -2.24 -13.70
CA ILE A 122 -6.02 -2.06 -13.61
C ILE A 122 -6.55 -1.17 -14.76
N GLY A 123 -5.66 -0.52 -15.51
CA GLY A 123 -5.91 0.26 -16.71
C GLY A 123 -5.96 1.75 -16.38
N ALA A 124 -5.52 2.61 -17.30
CA ALA A 124 -5.58 4.07 -17.11
C ALA A 124 -7.04 4.52 -16.91
N GLY A 125 -7.44 4.80 -15.67
CA GLY A 125 -8.83 5.07 -15.28
C GLY A 125 -9.64 3.83 -14.84
N GLY A 126 -8.96 2.72 -14.54
CA GLY A 126 -9.53 1.53 -13.94
C GLY A 126 -10.16 1.87 -12.61
N ASP A 127 -11.41 1.46 -12.43
CA ASP A 127 -12.17 1.74 -11.23
C ASP A 127 -11.61 0.95 -10.05
N ILE A 128 -10.62 1.52 -9.34
CA ILE A 128 -10.07 0.97 -8.09
C ILE A 128 -11.20 0.66 -7.10
N PHE A 129 -12.25 1.48 -7.10
CA PHE A 129 -13.42 1.30 -6.25
C PHE A 129 -14.26 0.08 -6.65
N GLY A 130 -14.14 -0.37 -7.90
CA GLY A 130 -14.74 -1.60 -8.43
C GLY A 130 -13.98 -2.88 -8.08
N LEU A 131 -12.76 -2.79 -7.53
CA LEU A 131 -11.96 -3.97 -7.17
C LEU A 131 -12.60 -4.76 -6.04
N LYS A 132 -12.47 -6.09 -6.14
CA LYS A 132 -12.88 -7.04 -5.11
C LYS A 132 -11.66 -7.61 -4.42
N PHE A 133 -11.58 -7.40 -3.12
CA PHE A 133 -10.49 -7.90 -2.29
C PHE A 133 -10.93 -9.19 -1.61
N ARG A 134 -9.96 -10.06 -1.35
CA ARG A 134 -10.15 -11.21 -0.46
C ARG A 134 -9.66 -10.81 0.93
N ARG A 135 -10.57 -10.88 1.91
CA ARG A 135 -10.26 -10.65 3.31
C ARG A 135 -9.70 -11.91 3.95
N TYR A 136 -8.62 -11.76 4.69
CA TYR A 136 -8.01 -12.81 5.49
C TYR A 136 -7.88 -12.37 6.94
N GLU A 137 -7.97 -13.34 7.85
CA GLU A 137 -7.65 -13.20 9.27
C GLU A 137 -6.18 -13.58 9.51
N LEU A 138 -5.48 -12.77 10.31
CA LEU A 138 -4.14 -13.03 10.84
C LEU A 138 -4.26 -13.93 12.10
N GLN A 139 -3.40 -14.96 12.20
CA GLN A 139 -3.37 -15.96 13.28
C GLN A 139 -2.24 -15.73 14.30
#